data_AF-A0AAV9BAR9-F1
#
_entry.id   AF-A0AAV9BAR9-F1
#
_cell.length_a   1.000
_cell.length_b   1.000
_cell.length_c   1.000
_cell.angle_alpha   90.00
_cell.angle_beta   90.00
_cell.angle_gamma   90.00
#
_symmetry.space_group_name_H-M   'P 1'
#
loop_
_entity.id
_entity.type
_entity.pdbx_description
1 polymer ?
#
loop_
_entity_poly.entity_id
_entity_poly.type
_entity_poly.pdbx_seq_one_letter_code
_entity_poly.pdbx_strand_id
1 'polypeptide(L)'
;MANMILLCICLGVLLCYFVHGMVSLVWFSPRKVEKQFQKQGIRGPPYRLLIGSFKDLVSIYVSTSPPPPPSGSNPNHMVIQHVLPHISTWVQNYGIISKRDIVDDFKTMFMAGTETTLLLTWACLLLGYHTEWQEKAREEVREVLQGRPPTNEILSRLKIVSPYRILIKIYNIRALVFT
;
A
#
# COMPACT_ATOMS: atom_id res chain seq x y z
N MET A 1 24.00 38.00 -0.86
CA MET A 1 22.96 38.28 -1.89
C MET A 1 23.13 37.36 -3.10
N ALA A 2 24.23 37.46 -3.88
CA ALA A 2 24.45 36.64 -5.09
C ALA A 2 24.47 35.12 -4.84
N ASN A 3 25.17 34.63 -3.81
CA ASN A 3 25.22 33.19 -3.49
C ASN A 3 23.86 32.60 -3.10
N MET A 4 23.01 33.41 -2.46
CA MET A 4 21.67 33.01 -2.06
C MET A 4 20.76 32.87 -3.30
N ILE A 5 20.88 33.80 -4.26
CA ILE A 5 20.17 33.75 -5.53
C ILE A 5 20.59 32.52 -6.35
N LEU A 6 21.90 32.24 -6.44
CA LEU A 6 22.41 31.08 -7.16
C LEU A 6 21.90 29.75 -6.56
N LEU A 7 21.88 29.62 -5.24
CA LEU A 7 21.38 28.44 -4.55
C LEU A 7 19.88 28.22 -4.83
N CYS A 8 19.08 29.29 -4.81
CA CYS A 8 17.66 29.21 -5.17
C CYS A 8 17.46 28.75 -6.63
N ILE A 9 18.27 29.24 -7.58
CA ILE A 9 18.20 28.82 -8.98
C ILE A 9 18.57 27.34 -9.12
N CYS A 10 19.65 26.89 -8.50
CA CYS A 10 20.07 25.49 -8.53
C CYS A 10 19.00 24.55 -7.96
N LEU A 11 18.42 24.89 -6.80
CA LEU A 11 17.32 24.12 -6.22
C LEU A 11 16.08 24.10 -7.11
N GLY A 12 15.77 25.23 -7.77
CA GLY A 12 14.67 25.32 -8.73
C GLY A 12 14.86 24.38 -9.93
N VAL A 13 16.05 24.38 -10.54
CA VAL A 13 16.37 23.48 -11.67
C VAL A 13 16.28 22.01 -11.24
N LEU A 14 16.80 21.68 -10.06
CA LEU A 14 16.79 20.31 -9.52
C LEU A 14 15.36 19.84 -9.22
N LEU A 15 14.52 20.73 -8.68
CA LEU A 15 13.09 20.48 -8.47
C LEU A 15 12.37 20.27 -9.81
N CYS A 16 12.64 21.09 -10.83
CA CYS A 16 12.06 20.91 -12.17
C CYS A 16 12.44 19.57 -12.79
N TYR A 17 13.71 19.15 -12.68
CA TYR A 17 14.15 17.84 -13.15
C TYR A 17 13.44 16.70 -12.41
N PHE A 18 13.33 16.80 -11.07
CA PHE A 18 12.62 15.83 -10.26
C PHE A 18 11.13 15.72 -10.63
N VAL A 19 10.45 16.86 -10.78
CA VAL A 19 9.02 16.91 -11.17
C VAL A 19 8.83 16.32 -12.57
N HIS A 20 9.69 16.66 -13.53
CA HIS A 20 9.65 16.07 -14.87
C HIS A 20 9.85 14.55 -14.82
N GLY A 21 10.82 14.07 -14.04
CA GLY A 21 11.03 12.65 -13.78
C GLY A 21 9.78 11.99 -13.22
N MET A 22 9.13 12.62 -12.24
CA MET A 22 7.92 12.08 -11.62
C MET A 22 6.71 12.07 -12.57
N VAL A 23 6.49 13.13 -13.33
CA VAL A 23 5.43 13.16 -14.35
C VAL A 23 5.70 12.10 -15.43
N SER A 24 6.97 11.92 -15.83
CA SER A 24 7.35 10.91 -16.80
C SER A 24 7.08 9.48 -16.30
N LEU A 25 7.48 9.19 -15.05
CA LEU A 25 7.34 7.87 -14.43
C LEU A 25 5.88 7.56 -14.09
N VAL A 26 5.16 8.52 -13.52
CA VAL A 26 3.79 8.32 -13.03
C VAL A 26 2.75 8.44 -14.15
N TRP A 27 2.98 9.25 -15.19
CA TRP A 27 1.96 9.49 -16.21
C TRP A 27 2.33 8.93 -17.59
N PHE A 28 3.50 9.27 -18.11
CA PHE A 28 3.85 8.96 -19.50
C PHE A 28 4.27 7.50 -19.70
N SER A 29 5.12 6.96 -18.81
CA SER A 29 5.60 5.57 -18.85
C SER A 29 4.45 4.55 -18.84
N PRO A 30 3.50 4.56 -17.87
CA PRO A 30 2.43 3.58 -17.84
C PRO A 30 1.50 3.66 -19.05
N ARG A 31 1.20 4.87 -19.55
CA ARG A 31 0.39 5.05 -20.77
C ARG A 31 1.10 4.52 -22.02
N LYS A 32 2.43 4.62 -22.10
CA LYS A 32 3.19 4.06 -23.22
C LYS A 32 3.13 2.53 -23.20
N VAL A 33 3.27 1.92 -22.04
CA VAL A 33 3.15 0.47 -21.82
C VAL A 33 1.73 -0.01 -22.15
N GLU A 34 0.69 0.69 -21.68
CA GLU A 34 -0.70 0.39 -22.00
C GLU A 34 -0.95 0.38 -23.51
N LYS A 35 -0.50 1.41 -24.23
CA LYS A 35 -0.62 1.49 -25.69
C LYS A 35 0.12 0.35 -26.41
N GLN A 36 1.26 -0.09 -25.88
CA GLN A 36 2.00 -1.22 -26.45
C GLN A 36 1.23 -2.53 -26.27
N PHE A 37 0.68 -2.77 -25.08
CA PHE A 37 -0.15 -3.95 -24.81
C PHE A 37 -1.43 -3.96 -25.66
N GLN A 38 -2.10 -2.81 -25.82
CA GLN A 38 -3.27 -2.69 -26.69
C GLN A 38 -2.96 -3.03 -28.16
N LYS A 39 -1.78 -2.62 -28.66
CA LYS A 39 -1.33 -2.99 -30.01
C LYS A 39 -1.08 -4.49 -30.17
N GLN A 40 -0.70 -5.17 -29.09
CA GLN A 40 -0.50 -6.62 -29.04
C GLN A 40 -1.83 -7.39 -28.84
N GLY A 41 -2.96 -6.69 -28.78
CA GLY A 41 -4.26 -7.30 -28.51
C GLY A 41 -4.50 -7.65 -27.03
N ILE A 42 -3.56 -7.31 -26.14
CA ILE A 42 -3.69 -7.50 -24.70
C ILE A 42 -4.60 -6.38 -24.17
N ARG A 43 -5.81 -6.77 -23.75
CA ARG A 43 -6.82 -5.86 -23.19
C ARG A 43 -6.65 -5.79 -21.68
N GLY A 44 -6.75 -4.58 -21.13
CA GLY A 44 -6.71 -4.33 -19.69
C GLY A 44 -7.43 -3.03 -19.34
N PRO A 45 -7.67 -2.77 -18.05
CA PRO A 45 -8.26 -1.51 -17.62
C PRO A 45 -7.34 -0.34 -18.00
N PRO A 46 -7.89 0.82 -18.41
CA PRO A 46 -7.08 1.96 -18.78
C PRO A 46 -6.28 2.47 -17.58
N TYR A 47 -5.07 2.98 -17.81
CA TYR A 47 -4.26 3.52 -16.72
C TYR A 47 -4.97 4.71 -16.05
N ARG A 48 -5.29 4.55 -14.76
CA ARG A 48 -5.75 5.59 -13.84
C ARG A 48 -4.72 5.68 -12.72
N LEU A 49 -4.32 6.88 -12.31
CA LEU A 49 -3.39 7.10 -11.17
C LEU A 49 -3.76 6.14 -10.02
N LEU A 50 -2.78 5.49 -9.40
CA LEU A 50 -2.89 4.38 -8.41
C LEU A 50 -4.16 4.38 -7.52
N ILE A 51 -4.60 5.57 -7.09
CA ILE A 51 -5.83 5.81 -6.32
C ILE A 51 -7.10 5.30 -7.02
N GLY A 52 -7.22 5.41 -8.35
CA GLY A 52 -8.38 4.99 -9.12
C GLY A 52 -8.56 3.47 -9.13
N SER A 53 -7.51 2.73 -9.49
CA SER A 53 -7.54 1.26 -9.48
C SER A 53 -7.79 0.69 -8.08
N PHE A 54 -7.26 1.35 -7.04
CA PHE A 54 -7.52 0.96 -5.66
C PHE A 54 -8.98 1.21 -5.25
N LYS A 55 -9.60 2.33 -5.66
CA LYS A 55 -11.02 2.59 -5.40
C LYS A 55 -11.92 1.57 -6.09
N ASP A 56 -11.61 1.19 -7.33
CA ASP A 56 -12.36 0.18 -8.07
C ASP A 56 -12.27 -1.18 -7.34
N LEU A 57 -11.06 -1.55 -6.86
CA LEU A 57 -10.83 -2.76 -6.05
C LEU A 57 -11.67 -2.77 -4.75
N VAL A 58 -11.64 -1.67 -4.00
CA VAL A 58 -12.42 -1.53 -2.75
C VAL A 58 -13.91 -1.59 -3.04
N SER A 59 -14.38 -0.94 -4.11
CA SER A 59 -15.80 -0.95 -4.48
C SER A 59 -16.28 -2.37 -4.81
N ILE A 60 -15.51 -3.15 -5.58
CA ILE A 60 -15.82 -4.56 -5.87
C ILE A 60 -15.86 -5.38 -4.59
N TYR A 61 -14.93 -5.17 -3.66
CA TYR A 61 -14.90 -5.88 -2.38
C TYR A 61 -16.13 -5.58 -1.51
N VAL A 62 -16.53 -4.30 -1.44
CA VAL A 62 -17.66 -3.85 -0.62
C VAL A 62 -19.01 -4.23 -1.24
N SER A 63 -19.15 -4.14 -2.57
CA SER A 63 -20.38 -4.47 -3.29
C SER A 63 -20.62 -5.97 -3.46
N THR A 64 -19.57 -6.78 -3.31
CA THR A 64 -19.65 -8.26 -3.38
C THR A 64 -19.62 -8.85 -1.96
N SER A 65 -20.44 -8.34 -1.04
CA SER A 65 -20.75 -9.08 0.18
C SER A 65 -21.32 -10.44 -0.24
N PRO A 66 -20.65 -11.58 0.08
CA PRO A 66 -21.01 -12.84 -0.53
C PRO A 66 -22.36 -13.34 0.01
N PRO A 67 -23.33 -13.71 -0.84
CA PRO A 67 -24.49 -14.48 -0.40
C PRO A 67 -24.03 -15.87 0.12
N PRO A 68 -24.79 -16.51 1.02
CA PRO A 68 -24.46 -17.84 1.51
C PRO A 68 -24.40 -18.85 0.35
N PRO A 69 -23.47 -19.81 0.37
CA PRO A 69 -23.25 -20.71 -0.76
C PRO A 69 -24.47 -21.60 -1.02
N PRO A 70 -24.84 -21.85 -2.29
CA PRO A 70 -25.84 -22.85 -2.62
C PRO A 70 -25.32 -24.24 -2.21
N SER A 71 -26.20 -24.98 -1.53
CA SER A 71 -25.92 -26.32 -1.03
C SER A 71 -25.52 -27.25 -2.18
N GLY A 72 -24.25 -27.71 -2.18
CA GLY A 72 -23.73 -28.69 -3.15
C GLY A 72 -22.69 -28.21 -4.18
N SER A 73 -22.14 -27.00 -4.06
CA SER A 73 -21.13 -26.49 -5.01
C SER A 73 -19.69 -26.94 -4.70
N ASN A 74 -18.85 -27.07 -5.74
CA ASN A 74 -17.48 -27.60 -5.69
C ASN A 74 -16.53 -26.67 -4.88
N PRO A 75 -15.84 -27.17 -3.84
CA PRO A 75 -15.00 -26.35 -2.94
C PRO A 75 -13.88 -25.58 -3.64
N ASN A 76 -13.30 -26.15 -4.70
CA ASN A 76 -12.09 -25.61 -5.35
C ASN A 76 -12.39 -24.40 -6.24
N HIS A 77 -13.61 -24.29 -6.76
CA HIS A 77 -14.02 -23.16 -7.59
C HIS A 77 -14.40 -21.92 -6.75
N MET A 78 -14.52 -22.11 -5.43
CA MET A 78 -15.13 -21.14 -4.51
C MET A 78 -14.08 -20.23 -3.85
N VAL A 79 -12.91 -20.76 -3.49
CA VAL A 79 -11.88 -20.01 -2.74
C VAL A 79 -11.35 -18.81 -3.54
N ILE A 80 -11.10 -18.98 -4.84
CA ILE A 80 -10.53 -17.90 -5.67
C ILE A 80 -11.53 -16.76 -5.87
N GLN A 81 -12.81 -17.07 -6.10
CA GLN A 81 -13.86 -16.06 -6.30
C GLN A 81 -14.21 -15.30 -5.01
N HIS A 82 -14.04 -15.93 -3.84
CA HIS A 82 -14.33 -15.30 -2.55
C HIS A 82 -13.15 -14.48 -2.01
N VAL A 83 -11.91 -14.95 -2.20
CA VAL A 83 -10.72 -14.25 -1.69
C VAL A 83 -10.37 -13.06 -2.59
N LEU A 84 -10.60 -13.15 -3.91
CA LEU A 84 -10.24 -12.11 -4.88
C LEU A 84 -11.36 -11.91 -5.92
N PRO A 85 -12.51 -11.32 -5.53
CA PRO A 85 -13.68 -11.19 -6.41
C PRO A 85 -13.40 -10.43 -7.71
N HIS A 86 -12.44 -9.49 -7.71
CA HIS A 86 -12.01 -8.74 -8.89
C HIS A 86 -11.45 -9.63 -10.02
N ILE A 87 -10.86 -10.79 -9.70
CA ILE A 87 -10.35 -11.73 -10.70
C ILE A 87 -11.52 -12.28 -11.54
N SER A 88 -12.68 -12.53 -10.94
CA SER A 88 -13.86 -13.01 -11.68
C SER A 88 -14.33 -12.00 -12.73
N THR A 89 -14.35 -10.71 -12.38
CA THR A 89 -14.71 -9.61 -13.29
C THR A 89 -13.68 -9.45 -14.40
N TRP A 90 -12.40 -9.61 -14.10
CA TRP A 90 -11.32 -9.47 -15.09
C TRP A 90 -11.29 -10.64 -16.06
N VAL A 91 -11.57 -11.86 -15.60
CA VAL A 91 -11.69 -13.02 -16.48
C VAL A 91 -12.83 -12.84 -17.50
N GLN A 92 -13.96 -12.29 -17.06
CA GLN A 92 -15.09 -12.00 -17.94
C GLN A 92 -14.78 -10.90 -18.97
N ASN A 93 -14.06 -9.85 -18.56
CA ASN A 93 -13.80 -8.67 -19.40
C ASN A 93 -12.54 -8.78 -20.29
N TYR A 94 -11.54 -9.56 -19.87
CA TYR A 94 -10.21 -9.59 -20.48
C TYR A 94 -9.74 -11.00 -20.89
N GLY A 95 -10.47 -12.07 -20.53
CA GLY A 95 -10.21 -13.44 -20.99
C GLY A 95 -9.71 -14.40 -19.91
N ILE A 96 -9.56 -15.68 -20.28
CA ILE A 96 -9.26 -16.77 -19.33
C ILE A 96 -7.77 -16.77 -18.98
N ILE A 97 -7.47 -16.57 -17.69
CA ILE A 97 -6.14 -16.73 -17.11
C ILE A 97 -5.86 -18.23 -16.90
N SER A 98 -4.68 -18.72 -17.30
CA SER A 98 -4.32 -20.13 -17.09
C SER A 98 -4.10 -20.43 -15.61
N LYS A 99 -4.32 -21.68 -15.19
CA LYS A 99 -4.02 -22.13 -13.82
C LYS A 99 -2.56 -21.88 -13.43
N ARG A 100 -1.63 -21.99 -14.38
CA ARG A 100 -0.20 -21.72 -14.14
C ARG A 100 0.05 -20.25 -13.85
N ASP A 101 -0.53 -19.36 -14.66
CA ASP A 101 -0.40 -17.91 -14.48
C ASP A 101 -0.93 -17.48 -13.10
N ILE A 102 -2.06 -18.03 -12.65
CA ILE A 102 -2.61 -17.77 -11.30
C ILE A 102 -1.62 -18.21 -10.21
N VAL A 103 -1.02 -19.39 -10.35
CA VAL A 103 -0.06 -19.91 -9.37
C VAL A 103 1.20 -19.05 -9.33
N ASP A 104 1.69 -18.60 -10.47
CA ASP A 104 2.90 -17.79 -10.54
C ASP A 104 2.67 -16.35 -10.07
N ASP A 105 1.50 -15.76 -10.34
CA ASP A 105 1.07 -14.48 -9.76
C ASP A 105 0.97 -14.59 -8.23
N PHE A 106 0.39 -15.68 -7.72
CA PHE A 106 0.27 -15.91 -6.28
C PHE A 106 1.64 -16.05 -5.60
N LYS A 107 2.58 -16.79 -6.20
CA LYS A 107 3.96 -16.87 -5.70
C LYS A 107 4.63 -15.50 -5.68
N THR A 108 4.42 -14.69 -6.72
CA THR A 108 4.98 -13.34 -6.82
C THR A 108 4.44 -12.43 -5.72
N MET A 109 3.12 -12.42 -5.52
CA MET A 109 2.48 -11.69 -4.43
C MET A 109 2.96 -12.16 -3.06
N PHE A 110 3.09 -13.48 -2.86
CA PHE A 110 3.58 -14.05 -1.61
C PHE A 110 5.03 -13.66 -1.33
N MET A 111 5.92 -13.71 -2.33
CA MET A 111 7.32 -13.29 -2.18
C MET A 111 7.42 -11.79 -1.85
N ALA A 112 6.71 -10.93 -2.58
CA ALA A 112 6.68 -9.49 -2.31
C ALA A 112 6.10 -9.17 -0.92
N GLY A 113 5.06 -9.89 -0.49
CA GLY A 113 4.49 -9.80 0.85
C GLY A 113 5.44 -10.31 1.94
N THR A 114 6.21 -11.35 1.66
CA THR A 114 7.16 -11.95 2.61
C THR A 114 8.31 -11.00 2.92
N GLU A 115 8.90 -10.36 1.90
CA GLU A 115 9.98 -9.39 2.11
C GLU A 115 9.52 -8.19 2.95
N THR A 116 8.34 -7.65 2.63
CA THR A 116 7.77 -6.52 3.38
C THR A 116 7.35 -6.89 4.80
N THR A 117 6.79 -8.09 5.00
CA THR A 117 6.45 -8.62 6.32
C THR A 117 7.70 -8.94 7.14
N LEU A 118 8.77 -9.44 6.52
CA LEU A 118 10.03 -9.70 7.21
C LEU A 118 10.68 -8.40 7.69
N LEU A 119 10.69 -7.35 6.86
CA LEU A 119 11.14 -6.02 7.26
C LEU A 119 10.32 -5.47 8.45
N LEU A 120 9.00 -5.71 8.42
CA LEU A 120 8.09 -5.38 9.52
C LEU A 120 8.43 -6.14 10.80
N THR A 121 8.66 -7.45 10.71
CA THR A 121 9.10 -8.30 11.82
C THR A 121 10.44 -7.84 12.37
N TRP A 122 11.41 -7.50 11.52
CA TRP A 122 12.69 -6.93 11.95
C TRP A 122 12.53 -5.59 12.67
N ALA A 123 11.67 -4.70 12.18
CA ALA A 123 11.37 -3.44 12.86
C ALA A 123 10.79 -3.69 14.26
N CYS A 124 9.85 -4.63 14.40
CA CYS A 124 9.29 -5.03 15.69
C CYS A 124 10.35 -5.67 16.61
N LEU A 125 11.24 -6.50 16.07
CA LEU A 125 12.32 -7.14 16.83
C LEU A 125 13.33 -6.10 17.36
N LEU A 126 13.73 -5.14 16.52
CA LEU A 126 14.60 -4.03 16.92
C LEU A 126 13.94 -3.18 18.01
N LEU A 127 12.64 -2.88 17.88
CA LEU A 127 11.85 -2.24 18.93
C LEU A 127 11.85 -3.06 20.22
N GLY A 128 11.70 -4.39 20.14
CA GLY A 128 11.71 -5.30 21.29
C GLY A 128 13.07 -5.39 21.99
N TYR A 129 14.16 -5.37 21.23
CA TYR A 129 15.52 -5.41 21.77
C TYR A 129 15.91 -4.09 22.44
N HIS A 130 15.46 -2.96 21.87
CA HIS A 130 15.73 -1.61 22.37
C HIS A 130 14.60 -1.08 23.27
N THR A 131 14.39 -1.74 24.41
CA THR A 131 13.33 -1.41 25.38
C THR A 131 13.39 0.03 25.88
N GLU A 132 14.58 0.65 25.93
CA GLU A 132 14.78 2.06 26.28
C GLU A 132 14.03 3.03 25.35
N TRP A 133 13.94 2.70 24.05
CA TRP A 133 13.27 3.54 23.06
C TRP A 133 11.77 3.33 23.08
N GLN A 134 11.31 2.13 23.47
CA GLN A 134 9.90 1.91 23.76
C GLN A 134 9.44 2.75 24.94
N GLU A 135 10.22 2.83 26.02
CA GLU A 135 9.82 3.59 27.20
C GLU A 135 9.77 5.09 26.91
N LYS A 136 10.77 5.64 26.22
CA LYS A 136 10.75 7.04 25.76
C LYS A 136 9.57 7.34 24.84
N ALA A 137 9.21 6.41 23.96
CA ALA A 137 8.03 6.54 23.11
C ALA A 137 6.72 6.49 23.93
N ARG A 138 6.64 5.63 24.96
CA ARG A 138 5.49 5.55 25.88
C ARG A 138 5.34 6.82 26.71
N GLU A 139 6.44 7.39 27.19
CA GLU A 139 6.46 8.67 27.89
C GLU A 139 5.98 9.81 26.99
N GLU A 140 6.51 9.90 25.76
CA GLU A 140 6.08 10.92 24.78
C GLU A 140 4.58 10.82 24.48
N VAL A 141 4.06 9.60 24.29
CA VAL A 141 2.64 9.34 24.11
C VAL A 141 1.83 9.77 25.32
N ARG A 142 2.28 9.42 26.53
CA ARG A 142 1.61 9.76 27.79
C ARG A 142 1.53 11.27 27.99
N GLU A 143 2.63 11.98 27.75
CA GLU A 143 2.73 13.44 27.90
C GLU A 143 1.90 14.20 26.86
N VAL A 144 1.92 13.75 25.60
CA VAL A 144 1.28 14.46 24.49
C VAL A 144 -0.21 14.14 24.40
N LEU A 145 -0.63 12.89 24.61
CA LEU A 145 -2.02 12.49 24.50
C LEU A 145 -2.81 12.70 25.80
N GLN A 146 -2.20 12.51 26.98
CA GLN A 146 -2.88 12.68 28.28
C GLN A 146 -4.24 11.96 28.37
N GLY A 147 -4.37 10.79 27.71
CA GLY A 147 -5.63 10.03 27.65
C GLY A 147 -6.68 10.54 26.64
N ARG A 148 -6.41 11.62 25.90
CA ARG A 148 -7.26 12.11 24.80
C ARG A 148 -7.16 11.20 23.57
N PRO A 149 -8.22 11.11 22.76
CA PRO A 149 -8.18 10.33 21.53
C PRO A 149 -7.14 10.89 20.54
N PRO A 150 -6.35 10.02 19.89
CA PRO A 150 -5.30 10.45 18.96
C PRO A 150 -5.90 11.13 17.72
N THR A 151 -5.74 12.45 17.65
CA THR A 151 -6.14 13.30 16.51
C THR A 151 -4.93 13.61 15.64
N ASN A 152 -5.10 13.77 14.32
CA ASN A 152 -3.98 13.99 13.38
C ASN A 152 -3.06 15.16 13.76
N GLU A 153 -3.64 16.22 14.33
CA GLU A 153 -2.89 17.39 14.82
C GLU A 153 -2.02 17.05 16.04
N ILE A 154 -2.55 16.27 16.98
CA ILE A 154 -1.84 15.82 18.19
C ILE A 154 -0.73 14.82 17.81
N LEU A 155 -1.00 13.92 16.85
CA LEU A 155 -0.04 12.95 16.34
C LEU A 155 1.16 13.59 15.63
N SER A 156 1.04 14.83 15.15
CA SER A 156 2.18 15.57 14.56
C SER A 156 3.22 16.00 15.59
N ARG A 157 2.87 15.98 16.89
CA ARG A 157 3.73 16.40 18.00
C ARG A 157 4.57 15.25 18.58
N LEU A 158 4.28 14.01 18.20
CA LEU A 158 5.04 12.84 18.62
C LEU A 158 6.25 12.63 17.69
N LYS A 159 7.42 13.11 18.10
CA LYS A 159 8.64 13.10 17.28
C LYS A 159 9.27 11.70 17.23
N ILE A 160 9.27 10.98 18.35
CA ILE A 160 9.86 9.64 18.46
C ILE A 160 8.97 8.62 17.74
N VAL A 161 7.66 8.81 17.82
CA VAL A 161 6.66 7.88 17.31
C VAL A 161 6.34 8.11 15.82
N SER A 162 6.60 9.32 15.29
CA SER A 162 6.29 9.71 13.91
C SER A 162 6.81 8.73 12.84
N PRO A 163 8.08 8.27 12.87
CA PRO A 163 8.61 7.31 11.89
C PRO A 163 7.86 5.98 11.87
N TYR A 164 7.23 5.60 12.99
CA TYR A 164 6.55 4.33 13.19
C TYR A 164 5.02 4.45 13.11
N ARG A 165 4.48 5.59 12.67
CA ARG A 165 3.02 5.85 12.59
C ARG A 165 2.25 4.76 11.84
N ILE A 166 2.86 4.15 10.81
CA ILE A 166 2.26 3.07 10.03
C ILE A 166 2.15 1.80 10.88
N LEU A 167 3.20 1.43 11.61
CA LEU A 167 3.21 0.29 12.54
C LEU A 167 2.14 0.44 13.61
N ILE A 168 1.99 1.66 14.12
CA ILE A 168 1.10 1.98 15.22
C ILE A 168 -0.38 1.91 14.80
N LYS A 169 -0.67 2.31 13.56
CA LYS A 169 -2.02 2.15 12.98
C LYS A 169 -2.35 0.69 12.67
N ILE A 170 -1.36 -0.11 12.27
CA ILE A 170 -1.54 -1.52 11.91
C ILE A 170 -1.67 -2.41 13.16
N TYR A 171 -0.84 -2.20 14.18
CA TYR A 171 -0.77 -3.06 15.37
C TYR A 171 -1.62 -2.59 16.55
N ASN A 172 -2.32 -1.46 16.42
CA ASN A 172 -3.11 -0.82 17.47
C ASN A 172 -2.24 -0.42 18.69
N ILE A 173 -2.20 0.89 19.00
CA ILE A 173 -1.44 1.48 20.13
C ILE A 173 -1.57 0.65 21.42
N ARG A 174 -2.74 0.04 21.67
CA ARG A 174 -2.98 -0.79 22.85
C ARG A 174 -2.01 -1.97 23.01
N ALA A 175 -1.60 -2.62 21.93
CA ALA A 175 -0.75 -3.82 22.01
C ALA A 175 0.74 -3.48 22.20
N LEU A 176 1.17 -2.28 21.83
CA LEU A 176 2.58 -1.83 21.93
C LEU A 176 2.86 -0.99 23.19
N VAL A 177 1.83 -0.39 23.79
CA VAL A 177 1.96 0.55 24.92
C VAL A 177 1.53 -0.05 26.26
N PHE A 178 0.75 -1.13 26.29
CA PHE A 178 0.17 -1.70 27.52
C PHE A 178 0.60 -3.15 27.87
N THR A 179 1.69 -3.64 27.28
CA THR A 179 2.45 -4.80 27.78
C THR A 179 3.84 -4.34 28.13
#